data_AF-A0A9W9L8L7-F1
#
_entry.id   AF-A0A9W9L8L7-F1
#
_cell.length_a   1.000
_cell.length_b   1.000
_cell.length_c   1.000
_cell.angle_alpha   90.00
_cell.angle_beta   90.00
_cell.angle_gamma   90.00
#
_symmetry.space_group_name_H-M   'P 1'
#
loop_
_entity.id
_entity.type
_entity.pdbx_description
1 polymer ?
#
loop_
_entity_poly.entity_id
_entity_poly.type
_entity_poly.pdbx_seq_one_letter_code
_entity_poly.pdbx_strand_id
1 'polypeptide(L)'
;MDDPVRESIKEVDADTWLIGPLTLHRSKGYHYTSTWYDQDDDLSYTLTSAPIPLPPSVPLPAEHSNIRLVYDAGDSSAVWSVGKSAFCKVKLSVPGTTPEAATLKYVHGQRPYFEIPKVLHETEHNGRSYLFLSRVRGRTLANAWPTLNKEWRDHYMDAVVSVCKYLGSLESDMLSGVDGKNVLEPFLIKYGAKEDYSSHNLLQGCESMNMDCSKFVFYHADLGPGNIMVEETPETGVVGIIDWEVAGFFPKGWIRTKFRISSGLDLPDSDNPTEWRSGVQNLLGVHGFEDYSTEFMTWWLQKPE
;
A
#
# COMPACT_ATOMS: atom_id res chain seq x y z
N MET A 1 20.18 -6.14 17.93
CA MET A 1 19.36 -4.94 17.70
C MET A 1 19.83 -4.46 16.36
N ASP A 2 19.10 -4.89 15.33
CA ASP A 2 19.47 -4.80 13.93
C ASP A 2 19.10 -3.39 13.45
N ASP A 3 19.98 -2.75 12.68
CA ASP A 3 19.95 -1.33 12.27
C ASP A 3 18.54 -0.79 11.96
N PRO A 4 18.26 0.52 12.15
CA PRO A 4 16.98 1.16 11.80
C PRO A 4 16.37 0.66 10.49
N VAL A 5 15.04 0.62 10.34
CA VAL A 5 14.41 0.10 9.10
C VAL A 5 14.91 0.86 7.88
N ARG A 6 15.06 2.19 7.97
CA ARG A 6 15.67 3.05 6.94
C ARG A 6 17.14 2.75 6.58
N GLU A 7 17.84 1.93 7.37
CA GLU A 7 19.24 1.51 7.16
C GLU A 7 19.33 0.06 6.67
N SER A 8 18.21 -0.53 6.22
CA SER A 8 18.15 -1.93 5.77
C SER A 8 18.89 -2.21 4.47
N ILE A 9 19.28 -1.18 3.70
CA ILE A 9 20.07 -1.30 2.48
C ILE A 9 21.49 -0.78 2.73
N LYS A 10 22.49 -1.62 2.44
CA LYS A 10 23.91 -1.29 2.55
C LYS A 10 24.62 -1.57 1.23
N GLU A 11 25.57 -0.72 0.86
CA GLU A 11 26.37 -0.85 -0.35
C GLU A 11 27.58 -1.75 -0.09
N VAL A 12 27.80 -2.75 -0.94
CA VAL A 12 29.00 -3.62 -0.93
C VAL A 12 30.01 -3.10 -1.95
N ASP A 13 29.53 -2.85 -3.16
CA ASP A 13 30.24 -2.21 -4.27
C ASP A 13 29.23 -1.51 -5.20
N ALA A 14 29.72 -0.94 -6.31
CA ALA A 14 28.93 -0.14 -7.23
C ALA A 14 27.74 -0.88 -7.89
N ASP A 15 27.74 -2.21 -7.86
CA ASP A 15 26.74 -3.07 -8.50
C ASP A 15 26.09 -4.06 -7.52
N THR A 16 26.43 -4.00 -6.23
CA THR A 16 26.02 -4.99 -5.24
C THR A 16 25.61 -4.34 -3.93
N TRP A 17 24.42 -4.68 -3.45
CA TRP A 17 23.86 -4.19 -2.19
C TRP A 17 23.40 -5.33 -1.30
N LEU A 18 23.56 -5.18 0.02
CA LEU A 18 22.92 -6.02 1.02
C LEU A 18 21.57 -5.41 1.39
N ILE A 19 20.53 -6.24 1.42
CA ILE A 19 19.17 -5.85 1.79
C ILE A 19 18.64 -6.90 2.77
N GLY A 20 18.83 -6.66 4.07
CA GLY A 20 18.49 -7.63 5.11
C GLY A 20 19.15 -9.01 4.86
N PRO A 21 18.36 -10.09 4.65
CA PRO A 21 18.89 -11.43 4.38
C PRO A 21 19.31 -11.65 2.91
N LEU A 22 19.24 -10.63 2.06
CA LEU A 22 19.45 -10.74 0.62
C LEU A 22 20.69 -9.96 0.15
N THR A 23 21.24 -10.41 -0.97
CA THR A 23 22.14 -9.63 -1.83
C THR A 23 21.40 -9.30 -3.12
N LEU A 24 21.38 -8.02 -3.48
CA LEU A 24 20.95 -7.54 -4.78
C LEU A 24 22.19 -7.27 -5.64
N HIS A 25 22.34 -8.00 -6.74
CA HIS A 25 23.37 -7.76 -7.73
C HIS A 25 22.78 -7.21 -9.03
N ARG A 26 23.41 -6.19 -9.58
CA ARG A 26 23.05 -5.56 -10.85
C ARG A 26 24.06 -5.91 -11.92
N SER A 27 23.58 -6.24 -13.11
CA SER A 27 24.42 -6.49 -14.28
C SER A 27 23.84 -5.83 -15.52
N LYS A 28 24.69 -5.53 -16.50
CA LYS A 28 24.27 -4.98 -17.79
C LYS A 28 23.70 -6.06 -18.71
N GLY A 29 22.68 -5.69 -19.47
CA GLY A 29 22.01 -6.55 -20.44
C GLY A 29 20.97 -7.45 -19.80
N TYR A 30 20.20 -8.13 -20.63
CA TYR A 30 19.24 -9.13 -20.19
C TYR A 30 19.93 -10.43 -19.73
N HIS A 31 19.63 -10.86 -18.51
CA HIS A 31 20.01 -12.18 -17.98
C HIS A 31 18.76 -12.98 -17.61
N TYR A 32 18.61 -14.18 -18.16
CA TYR A 32 17.42 -15.02 -17.93
C TYR A 32 17.28 -15.51 -16.48
N THR A 33 18.37 -15.50 -15.71
CA THR A 33 18.40 -15.84 -14.28
C THR A 33 18.14 -14.65 -13.37
N SER A 34 18.00 -13.44 -13.92
CA SER A 34 17.71 -12.25 -13.12
C SER A 34 16.30 -12.32 -12.52
N THR A 35 16.14 -11.74 -11.33
CA THR A 35 14.84 -11.62 -10.67
C THR A 35 13.93 -10.68 -11.46
N TRP A 36 14.48 -9.57 -11.98
CA TRP A 36 13.83 -8.76 -12.99
C TRP A 36 14.85 -8.12 -13.92
N TYR A 37 14.37 -7.72 -15.10
CA TYR A 37 15.10 -6.95 -16.09
C TYR A 37 14.38 -5.62 -16.33
N ASP A 38 15.13 -4.54 -16.22
CA ASP A 38 14.68 -3.19 -16.51
C ASP A 38 15.03 -2.84 -17.97
N GLN A 39 14.00 -2.74 -18.81
CA GLN A 39 14.15 -2.43 -20.22
C GLN A 39 14.51 -0.96 -20.47
N ASP A 40 14.22 -0.07 -19.52
CA ASP A 40 14.39 1.38 -19.68
C ASP A 40 15.85 1.82 -19.39
N ASP A 41 16.67 0.95 -18.80
CA ASP A 41 18.10 1.18 -18.59
C ASP A 41 19.03 0.01 -19.02
N ASP A 42 18.46 -1.08 -19.55
CA ASP A 42 19.18 -2.29 -20.00
C ASP A 42 19.98 -2.95 -18.86
N LEU A 43 19.39 -3.03 -17.66
CA LEU A 43 19.99 -3.63 -16.47
C LEU A 43 19.15 -4.79 -15.95
N SER A 44 19.83 -5.87 -15.58
CA SER A 44 19.27 -7.01 -14.87
C SER A 44 19.59 -6.90 -13.39
N TYR A 45 18.61 -7.27 -12.56
CA TYR A 45 18.70 -7.24 -11.11
C TYR A 45 18.42 -8.65 -10.57
N THR A 46 19.36 -9.17 -9.79
CA THR A 46 19.30 -10.55 -9.27
C THR A 46 19.36 -10.52 -7.75
N LEU A 47 18.32 -11.03 -7.10
CA LEU A 47 18.28 -11.26 -5.67
C LEU A 47 18.74 -12.69 -5.36
N THR A 48 19.70 -12.80 -4.45
CA THR A 48 20.15 -14.07 -3.86
C THR A 48 20.19 -13.97 -2.36
N SER A 49 20.29 -15.09 -1.65
CA SER A 49 20.58 -15.08 -0.22
C SER A 49 21.94 -14.43 0.05
N ALA A 50 22.02 -13.61 1.10
CA ALA A 50 23.28 -13.02 1.52
C ALA A 50 24.27 -14.11 1.98
N PRO A 51 25.57 -14.00 1.64
CA PRO A 51 26.55 -15.00 2.03
C PRO A 51 26.86 -14.92 3.53
N ILE A 52 27.40 -16.02 4.07
CA ILE A 52 27.87 -16.10 5.46
C ILE A 52 29.37 -16.43 5.42
N PRO A 53 30.26 -15.55 5.92
CA PRO A 53 29.98 -14.26 6.57
C PRO A 53 29.50 -13.19 5.57
N LEU A 54 28.82 -12.15 6.08
CA LEU A 54 28.42 -11.00 5.28
C LEU A 54 29.65 -10.27 4.73
N PRO A 55 29.60 -9.75 3.49
CA PRO A 55 30.69 -8.97 2.93
C PRO A 55 30.82 -7.63 3.66
N PRO A 56 32.00 -7.00 3.64
CA PRO A 56 32.15 -5.61 4.05
C PRO A 56 31.15 -4.73 3.31
N SER A 57 30.46 -3.86 4.03
CA SER A 57 29.47 -2.96 3.46
C SER A 57 29.45 -1.62 4.19
N VAL A 58 28.97 -0.59 3.50
CA VAL A 58 28.81 0.76 4.03
C VAL A 58 27.34 1.18 3.95
N PRO A 59 26.88 2.13 4.77
CA PRO A 59 25.54 2.68 4.64
C PRO A 59 25.30 3.23 3.23
N LEU A 60 24.08 3.03 2.70
CA LEU A 60 23.71 3.58 1.39
C LEU A 60 23.77 5.12 1.43
N PRO A 61 24.46 5.79 0.50
CA PRO A 61 24.45 7.25 0.42
C PRO A 61 23.04 7.79 0.14
N ALA A 62 22.70 8.95 0.72
CA ALA A 62 21.40 9.58 0.53
C ALA A 62 21.08 9.86 -0.96
N GLU A 63 22.08 10.36 -1.68
CA GLU A 63 22.02 10.62 -3.12
C GLU A 63 22.74 9.49 -3.88
N HIS A 64 22.05 8.36 -4.06
CA HIS A 64 22.57 7.23 -4.82
C HIS A 64 21.84 7.10 -6.17
N SER A 65 22.58 6.75 -7.23
CA SER A 65 22.07 6.84 -8.60
C SER A 65 21.05 5.76 -8.95
N ASN A 66 21.12 4.60 -8.30
CA ASN A 66 20.34 3.41 -8.67
C ASN A 66 19.35 2.94 -7.60
N ILE A 67 19.56 3.37 -6.35
CA ILE A 67 18.70 3.02 -5.22
C ILE A 67 18.49 4.30 -4.44
N ARG A 68 17.24 4.74 -4.30
CA ARG A 68 16.91 6.01 -3.63
C ARG A 68 15.79 5.78 -2.65
N LEU A 69 15.95 6.28 -1.43
CA LEU A 69 14.89 6.28 -0.43
C LEU A 69 13.81 7.27 -0.89
N VAL A 70 12.59 6.78 -1.11
CA VAL A 70 11.44 7.59 -1.59
C VAL A 70 10.36 7.77 -0.52
N TYR A 71 10.41 6.96 0.54
CA TYR A 71 9.54 7.08 1.70
C TYR A 71 10.25 6.57 2.96
N ASP A 72 10.11 7.30 4.06
CA ASP A 72 10.69 6.97 5.36
C ASP A 72 9.69 7.28 6.48
N ALA A 73 9.24 6.23 7.16
CA ALA A 73 8.44 6.31 8.39
C ALA A 73 9.28 5.85 9.60
N GLY A 74 10.56 6.19 9.61
CA GLY A 74 11.52 5.86 10.65
C GLY A 74 11.75 4.36 10.77
N ASP A 75 11.45 3.82 11.95
CA ASP A 75 11.70 2.41 12.26
C ASP A 75 10.54 1.48 11.86
N SER A 76 9.45 2.02 11.29
CA SER A 76 8.27 1.22 10.94
C SER A 76 8.26 0.76 9.49
N SER A 77 8.62 1.63 8.55
CA SER A 77 8.57 1.36 7.11
C SER A 77 9.51 2.29 6.35
N ALA A 78 10.17 1.76 5.33
CA ALA A 78 10.95 2.52 4.38
C ALA A 78 10.80 1.92 2.98
N VAL A 79 10.78 2.78 1.96
CA VAL A 79 10.62 2.37 0.57
C VAL A 79 11.72 3.00 -0.27
N TRP A 80 12.37 2.17 -1.07
CA TRP A 80 13.38 2.60 -2.03
C TRP A 80 12.91 2.34 -3.45
N SER A 81 13.12 3.30 -4.35
CA SER A 81 13.15 2.98 -5.78
C SER A 81 14.44 2.25 -6.11
N VAL A 82 14.36 1.17 -6.89
CA VAL A 82 15.50 0.39 -7.37
C VAL A 82 15.47 0.39 -8.89
N GLY A 83 16.49 1.01 -9.50
CA GLY A 83 16.50 1.29 -10.94
C GLY A 83 15.33 2.19 -11.34
N LYS A 84 14.84 2.01 -12.58
CA LYS A 84 13.65 2.71 -13.08
C LYS A 84 12.40 1.86 -12.95
N SER A 85 12.53 0.53 -12.83
CA SER A 85 11.38 -0.37 -12.93
C SER A 85 10.91 -1.02 -11.62
N ALA A 86 11.56 -0.78 -10.47
CA ALA A 86 11.21 -1.50 -9.24
C ALA A 86 11.22 -0.63 -7.97
N PHE A 87 10.58 -1.16 -6.93
CA PHE A 87 10.63 -0.66 -5.56
C PHE A 87 10.98 -1.79 -4.60
N CYS A 88 11.69 -1.46 -3.52
CA CYS A 88 11.89 -2.31 -2.37
C CYS A 88 11.19 -1.65 -1.18
N LYS A 89 10.21 -2.33 -0.58
CA LYS A 89 9.57 -1.93 0.68
C LYS A 89 10.15 -2.80 1.80
N VAL A 90 10.66 -2.17 2.85
CA VAL A 90 11.06 -2.84 4.09
C VAL A 90 10.23 -2.29 5.23
N LYS A 91 9.56 -3.17 5.96
CA LYS A 91 8.68 -2.77 7.07
C LYS A 91 8.73 -3.77 8.20
N LEU A 92 8.38 -3.33 9.41
CA LEU A 92 8.12 -4.25 10.52
C LEU A 92 6.91 -5.12 10.16
N SER A 93 7.07 -6.44 10.29
CA SER A 93 5.97 -7.38 10.10
C SER A 93 5.02 -7.29 11.29
N VAL A 94 3.72 -7.26 11.01
CA VAL A 94 2.68 -7.37 12.04
C VAL A 94 2.24 -8.84 12.10
N PRO A 95 2.61 -9.60 13.15
CA PRO A 95 2.37 -11.03 13.19
C PRO A 95 0.89 -11.39 13.03
N GLY A 96 0.62 -12.42 12.24
CA GLY A 96 -0.73 -12.92 12.03
C GLY A 96 -1.61 -12.07 11.10
N THR A 97 -1.06 -11.02 10.48
CA THR A 97 -1.75 -10.27 9.40
C THR A 97 -1.40 -10.83 8.02
N THR A 98 -2.25 -10.53 7.06
CA THR A 98 -2.05 -10.91 5.65
C THR A 98 -0.92 -10.08 5.03
N PRO A 99 0.12 -10.72 4.45
CA PRO A 99 1.17 -9.98 3.75
C PRO A 99 0.66 -9.33 2.46
N GLU A 100 1.15 -8.13 2.15
CA GLU A 100 0.79 -7.39 0.93
C GLU A 100 1.00 -8.21 -0.35
N ALA A 101 2.03 -9.05 -0.42
CA ALA A 101 2.27 -9.92 -1.56
C ALA A 101 1.15 -10.97 -1.78
N ALA A 102 0.58 -11.50 -0.70
CA ALA A 102 -0.56 -12.41 -0.78
C ALA A 102 -1.79 -11.68 -1.34
N THR A 103 -2.02 -10.45 -0.86
CA THR A 103 -3.08 -9.57 -1.38
C THR A 103 -2.89 -9.25 -2.85
N LEU A 104 -1.70 -8.81 -3.26
CA LEU A 104 -1.39 -8.54 -4.68
C LEU A 104 -1.61 -9.78 -5.55
N LYS A 105 -1.17 -10.96 -5.09
CA LYS A 105 -1.39 -12.23 -5.80
C LYS A 105 -2.89 -12.53 -5.98
N TYR A 106 -3.69 -12.31 -4.94
CA TYR A 106 -5.15 -12.45 -5.01
C TYR A 106 -5.76 -11.49 -6.05
N VAL A 107 -5.40 -10.20 -5.99
CA VAL A 107 -5.96 -9.17 -6.89
C VAL A 107 -5.53 -9.42 -8.35
N HIS A 108 -4.27 -9.80 -8.61
CA HIS A 108 -3.83 -10.23 -9.95
C HIS A 108 -4.69 -11.38 -10.49
N GLY A 109 -5.09 -12.33 -9.62
CA GLY A 109 -6.00 -13.42 -9.96
C GLY A 109 -7.38 -12.96 -10.44
N GLN A 110 -7.84 -11.80 -9.97
CA GLN A 110 -9.13 -11.20 -10.37
C GLN A 110 -9.07 -10.44 -11.69
N ARG A 111 -7.87 -10.19 -12.23
CA ARG A 111 -7.62 -9.48 -13.49
C ARG A 111 -8.33 -8.11 -13.51
N PRO A 112 -7.94 -7.17 -12.61
CA PRO A 112 -8.54 -5.84 -12.56
C PRO A 112 -8.31 -5.09 -13.88
N TYR A 113 -9.19 -4.12 -14.16
CA TYR A 113 -9.09 -3.24 -15.32
C TYR A 113 -8.11 -2.07 -15.10
N PHE A 114 -7.63 -1.89 -13.86
CA PHE A 114 -6.64 -0.89 -13.47
C PHE A 114 -5.28 -1.55 -13.25
N GLU A 115 -4.20 -0.76 -13.30
CA GLU A 115 -2.86 -1.27 -13.09
C GLU A 115 -2.57 -1.54 -11.61
N ILE A 116 -1.79 -2.58 -11.32
CA ILE A 116 -1.29 -2.90 -9.97
C ILE A 116 0.16 -3.38 -10.03
N PRO A 117 0.97 -3.18 -8.97
CA PRO A 117 2.33 -3.68 -8.92
C PRO A 117 2.39 -5.20 -9.03
N LYS A 118 3.42 -5.73 -9.69
CA LYS A 118 3.75 -7.17 -9.67
C LYS A 118 4.74 -7.45 -8.55
N VAL A 119 4.53 -8.53 -7.83
CA VAL A 119 5.51 -9.03 -6.85
C VAL A 119 6.69 -9.64 -7.60
N LEU A 120 7.87 -9.04 -7.44
CA LEU A 120 9.14 -9.52 -8.00
C LEU A 120 9.82 -10.50 -7.04
N HIS A 121 9.77 -10.20 -5.74
CA HIS A 121 10.30 -11.04 -4.69
C HIS A 121 9.69 -10.66 -3.34
N GLU A 122 9.57 -11.61 -2.43
CA GLU A 122 9.19 -11.37 -1.03
C GLU A 122 10.01 -12.26 -0.09
N THR A 123 10.36 -11.74 1.08
CA THR A 123 10.92 -12.53 2.19
C THR A 123 10.64 -11.86 3.52
N GLU A 124 10.63 -12.64 4.60
CA GLU A 124 10.60 -12.13 5.97
C GLU A 124 11.86 -12.57 6.71
N HIS A 125 12.45 -11.67 7.49
CA HIS A 125 13.61 -11.96 8.33
C HIS A 125 13.69 -11.01 9.52
N ASN A 126 13.95 -11.55 10.71
CA ASN A 126 14.04 -10.81 11.97
C ASN A 126 12.87 -9.84 12.22
N GLY A 127 11.64 -10.28 11.94
CA GLY A 127 10.44 -9.47 12.14
C GLY A 127 10.28 -8.31 11.15
N ARG A 128 11.03 -8.32 10.05
CA ARG A 128 10.85 -7.39 8.92
C ARG A 128 10.41 -8.15 7.67
N SER A 129 9.46 -7.58 6.94
CA SER A 129 9.14 -8.02 5.59
C SER A 129 9.91 -7.17 4.58
N TYR A 130 10.38 -7.84 3.52
CA TYR A 130 11.09 -7.25 2.41
C TYR A 130 10.30 -7.61 1.15
N LEU A 131 9.74 -6.60 0.49
CA LEU A 131 8.86 -6.78 -0.65
C LEU A 131 9.39 -5.98 -1.84
N PHE A 132 9.68 -6.68 -2.93
CA PHE A 132 10.13 -6.09 -4.18
C PHE A 132 8.97 -6.08 -5.17
N LEU A 133 8.63 -4.89 -5.67
CA LEU A 133 7.49 -4.66 -6.55
C LEU A 133 7.91 -4.02 -7.86
N SER A 134 7.24 -4.36 -8.96
CA SER A 134 7.37 -3.60 -10.20
C SER A 134 6.77 -2.20 -10.05
N ARG A 135 7.40 -1.20 -10.68
CA ARG A 135 6.86 0.15 -10.78
C ARG A 135 5.57 0.17 -11.61
N VAL A 136 4.53 0.79 -11.07
CA VAL A 136 3.36 1.25 -11.83
C VAL A 136 3.71 2.61 -12.42
N ARG A 137 3.40 2.82 -13.71
CA ARG A 137 3.87 4.00 -14.45
C ARG A 137 3.12 5.27 -14.05
N GLY A 138 3.74 6.41 -14.35
CA GLY A 138 3.19 7.74 -14.10
C GLY A 138 3.57 8.30 -12.73
N ARG A 139 2.77 9.26 -12.27
CA ARG A 139 2.95 9.99 -11.02
C ARG A 139 1.76 9.76 -10.09
N THR A 140 1.95 10.00 -8.80
CA THR A 140 0.83 9.89 -7.85
C THR A 140 -0.21 10.97 -8.14
N LEU A 141 -1.48 10.66 -7.86
CA LEU A 141 -2.57 11.62 -7.98
C LEU A 141 -2.34 12.82 -7.06
N ALA A 142 -1.73 12.61 -5.88
CA ALA A 142 -1.30 13.68 -4.99
C ALA A 142 -0.38 14.69 -5.70
N ASN A 143 0.63 14.22 -6.44
CA ASN A 143 1.51 15.10 -7.20
C ASN A 143 0.83 15.70 -8.43
N ALA A 144 -0.13 14.99 -9.03
CA ALA A 144 -0.88 15.48 -10.18
C ALA A 144 -1.89 16.57 -9.82
N TRP A 145 -2.56 16.43 -8.67
CA TRP A 145 -3.74 17.19 -8.27
C TRP A 145 -3.66 18.71 -8.47
N PRO A 146 -2.55 19.40 -8.08
CA PRO A 146 -2.45 20.84 -8.23
C PRO A 146 -2.50 21.32 -9.69
N THR A 147 -2.13 20.44 -10.63
CA THR A 147 -2.07 20.74 -12.07
C THR A 147 -3.29 20.27 -12.86
N LEU A 148 -4.16 19.46 -12.26
CA LEU A 148 -5.36 18.95 -12.92
C LEU A 148 -6.45 20.02 -13.00
N ASN A 149 -7.08 20.13 -14.16
CA ASN A 149 -8.32 20.90 -14.32
C ASN A 149 -9.50 20.17 -13.63
N LYS A 150 -10.65 20.84 -13.55
CA LYS A 150 -11.84 20.28 -12.89
C LYS A 150 -12.29 18.95 -13.50
N GLU A 151 -12.29 18.85 -14.83
CA GLU A 151 -12.72 17.65 -15.55
C GLU A 151 -11.90 16.42 -15.15
N TRP A 152 -10.57 16.54 -15.08
CA TRP A 152 -9.71 15.44 -14.64
C TRP A 152 -9.86 15.10 -13.16
N ARG A 153 -10.06 16.10 -12.30
CA ARG A 153 -10.34 15.85 -10.87
C ARG A 153 -11.63 15.07 -10.69
N ASP A 154 -12.71 15.50 -11.34
CA ASP A 154 -13.99 14.79 -11.33
C ASP A 154 -13.83 13.35 -11.85
N HIS A 155 -13.14 13.19 -12.99
CA HIS A 155 -12.84 11.88 -13.59
C HIS A 155 -12.13 10.93 -12.63
N TYR A 156 -11.06 11.37 -11.96
CA TYR A 156 -10.32 10.49 -11.05
C TYR A 156 -11.12 10.14 -9.78
N MET A 157 -11.99 11.03 -9.31
CA MET A 157 -12.91 10.70 -8.23
C MET A 157 -13.91 9.61 -8.68
N ASP A 158 -14.48 9.72 -9.87
CA ASP A 158 -15.37 8.70 -10.46
C ASP A 158 -14.65 7.37 -10.73
N ALA A 159 -13.39 7.43 -11.16
CA ALA A 159 -12.55 6.25 -11.36
C ALA A 159 -12.37 5.48 -10.04
N VAL A 160 -12.06 6.17 -8.94
CA VAL A 160 -11.90 5.52 -7.62
C VAL A 160 -13.22 4.97 -7.09
N VAL A 161 -14.35 5.64 -7.33
CA VAL A 161 -15.68 5.07 -7.04
C VAL A 161 -15.90 3.77 -7.82
N SER A 162 -15.48 3.73 -9.09
CA SER A 162 -15.57 2.53 -9.93
C SER A 162 -14.65 1.41 -9.44
N VAL A 163 -13.46 1.75 -8.91
CA VAL A 163 -12.57 0.79 -8.24
C VAL A 163 -13.24 0.22 -6.98
N CYS A 164 -13.81 1.06 -6.12
CA CYS A 164 -14.55 0.64 -4.94
C CYS A 164 -15.72 -0.30 -5.26
N LYS A 165 -16.46 -0.05 -6.34
CA LYS A 165 -17.54 -0.94 -6.80
C LYS A 165 -17.03 -2.28 -7.31
N TYR A 166 -15.94 -2.28 -8.08
CA TYR A 166 -15.33 -3.51 -8.59
C TYR A 166 -14.79 -4.37 -7.44
N LEU A 167 -13.96 -3.79 -6.56
CA LEU A 167 -13.42 -4.52 -5.41
C LEU A 167 -14.55 -4.99 -4.49
N GLY A 168 -15.54 -4.12 -4.23
CA GLY A 168 -16.68 -4.43 -3.39
C GLY A 168 -17.64 -5.49 -3.95
N SER A 169 -17.43 -5.94 -5.19
CA SER A 169 -18.15 -7.10 -5.76
C SER A 169 -17.53 -8.45 -5.38
N LEU A 170 -16.32 -8.43 -4.83
CA LEU A 170 -15.64 -9.61 -4.30
C LEU A 170 -16.03 -9.78 -2.85
N GLU A 171 -16.53 -10.96 -2.49
CA GLU A 171 -17.22 -11.19 -1.22
C GLU A 171 -16.54 -12.27 -0.39
N SER A 172 -16.73 -12.18 0.92
CA SER A 172 -16.29 -13.16 1.91
C SER A 172 -17.29 -13.21 3.08
N ASP A 173 -17.31 -14.35 3.76
CA ASP A 173 -18.09 -14.55 4.99
C ASP A 173 -17.33 -14.11 6.24
N MET A 174 -16.09 -13.61 6.10
CA MET A 174 -15.22 -13.23 7.22
C MET A 174 -14.54 -11.88 7.04
N LEU A 175 -14.52 -11.07 8.11
CA LEU A 175 -13.62 -9.93 8.24
C LEU A 175 -12.19 -10.43 8.38
N SER A 176 -11.41 -10.37 7.30
CA SER A 176 -10.09 -10.99 7.19
C SER A 176 -9.35 -10.45 5.98
N GLY A 177 -8.05 -10.72 5.87
CA GLY A 177 -7.37 -10.58 4.58
C GLY A 177 -7.61 -11.78 3.67
N VAL A 178 -7.01 -11.76 2.49
CA VAL A 178 -7.35 -12.70 1.39
C VAL A 178 -6.98 -14.15 1.64
N ASP A 179 -6.12 -14.43 2.62
CA ASP A 179 -5.69 -15.77 3.03
C ASP A 179 -6.35 -16.25 4.33
N GLY A 180 -7.38 -15.51 4.81
CA GLY A 180 -8.10 -15.80 6.05
C GLY A 180 -7.39 -15.35 7.32
N LYS A 181 -6.21 -14.74 7.22
CA LYS A 181 -5.54 -14.10 8.36
C LYS A 181 -6.17 -12.75 8.69
N ASN A 182 -5.66 -12.11 9.74
CA ASN A 182 -6.06 -10.77 10.15
C ASN A 182 -5.74 -9.72 9.06
N VAL A 183 -6.44 -8.59 9.12
CA VAL A 183 -6.17 -7.41 8.27
C VAL A 183 -5.68 -6.25 9.13
N LEU A 184 -4.66 -5.54 8.64
CA LEU A 184 -4.11 -4.37 9.29
C LEU A 184 -5.04 -3.18 9.05
N GLU A 185 -5.85 -2.77 10.03
CA GLU A 185 -6.70 -1.58 9.92
C GLU A 185 -6.67 -0.77 11.22
N PRO A 186 -5.70 0.16 11.38
CA PRO A 186 -5.52 0.95 12.59
C PRO A 186 -6.73 1.80 12.98
N PHE A 187 -7.58 2.20 12.02
CA PHE A 187 -8.77 2.99 12.35
C PHE A 187 -9.85 2.13 13.03
N LEU A 188 -9.82 0.80 12.88
CA LEU A 188 -10.69 -0.10 13.64
C LEU A 188 -10.09 -0.51 15.00
N ILE A 189 -9.04 0.18 15.45
CA ILE A 189 -8.55 0.09 16.83
C ILE A 189 -9.06 1.30 17.63
N LYS A 190 -9.74 1.01 18.73
CA LYS A 190 -10.30 2.02 19.63
C LYS A 190 -9.21 2.93 20.20
N TYR A 191 -9.49 4.23 20.35
CA TYR A 191 -8.49 5.18 20.81
C TYR A 191 -7.91 4.80 22.18
N GLY A 192 -6.57 4.72 22.25
CA GLY A 192 -5.85 4.36 23.48
C GLY A 192 -5.88 2.86 23.82
N ALA A 193 -6.54 2.02 23.02
CA ALA A 193 -6.44 0.57 23.16
C ALA A 193 -5.07 0.05 22.66
N LYS A 194 -4.70 -1.14 23.11
CA LYS A 194 -3.55 -1.86 22.54
C LYS A 194 -3.91 -2.32 21.12
N GLU A 195 -2.95 -2.28 20.21
CA GLU A 195 -3.12 -2.83 18.86
C GLU A 195 -3.46 -4.33 18.92
N ASP A 196 -4.64 -4.66 18.40
CA ASP A 196 -5.14 -6.02 18.21
C ASP A 196 -5.93 -6.08 16.90
N TYR A 197 -5.26 -6.56 15.85
CA TYR A 197 -5.86 -6.70 14.53
C TYR A 197 -6.65 -8.00 14.35
N SER A 198 -6.90 -8.76 15.42
CA SER A 198 -7.69 -9.98 15.32
C SER A 198 -9.06 -9.71 14.69
N SER A 199 -9.50 -10.60 13.80
CA SER A 199 -10.82 -10.50 13.19
C SER A 199 -11.94 -10.31 14.22
N HIS A 200 -11.80 -10.91 15.41
CA HIS A 200 -12.74 -10.74 16.52
C HIS A 200 -12.80 -9.29 17.02
N ASN A 201 -11.65 -8.66 17.32
CA ASN A 201 -11.61 -7.29 17.80
C ASN A 201 -12.14 -6.29 16.75
N LEU A 202 -11.72 -6.46 15.49
CA LEU A 202 -12.17 -5.59 14.40
C LEU A 202 -13.69 -5.72 14.16
N LEU A 203 -14.21 -6.96 14.19
CA LEU A 203 -15.63 -7.23 14.05
C LEU A 203 -16.44 -6.58 15.19
N GLN A 204 -15.98 -6.71 16.43
CA GLN A 204 -16.63 -6.08 17.58
C GLN A 204 -16.70 -4.55 17.43
N GLY A 205 -15.65 -3.92 16.89
CA GLY A 205 -15.66 -2.50 16.56
C GLY A 205 -16.74 -2.14 15.54
N CYS A 206 -16.81 -2.90 14.43
CA CYS A 206 -17.83 -2.72 13.40
C CYS A 206 -19.27 -2.90 13.93
N GLU A 207 -19.52 -3.94 14.72
CA GLU A 207 -20.82 -4.21 15.35
C GLU A 207 -21.21 -3.11 16.34
N SER A 208 -20.25 -2.58 17.12
CA SER A 208 -20.48 -1.47 18.05
C SER A 208 -20.88 -0.18 17.33
N MET A 209 -20.47 -0.02 16.08
CA MET A 209 -20.88 1.08 15.20
C MET A 209 -22.18 0.78 14.43
N ASN A 210 -22.85 -0.35 14.71
CA ASN A 210 -24.05 -0.84 14.01
C ASN A 210 -23.85 -1.04 12.49
N MET A 211 -22.64 -1.38 12.04
CA MET A 211 -22.41 -1.76 10.65
C MET A 211 -23.01 -3.13 10.35
N ASP A 212 -23.54 -3.32 9.15
CA ASP A 212 -23.94 -4.65 8.67
C ASP A 212 -22.71 -5.54 8.48
N CYS A 213 -22.54 -6.49 9.39
CA CYS A 213 -21.46 -7.48 9.39
C CYS A 213 -21.94 -8.87 8.96
N SER A 214 -23.11 -8.97 8.31
CA SER A 214 -23.62 -10.25 7.78
C SER A 214 -22.83 -10.73 6.55
N LYS A 215 -22.13 -9.82 5.88
CA LYS A 215 -21.30 -10.09 4.71
C LYS A 215 -20.17 -9.09 4.60
N PHE A 216 -19.02 -9.54 4.10
CA PHE A 216 -17.84 -8.70 3.93
C PHE A 216 -17.47 -8.59 2.46
N VAL A 217 -16.97 -7.42 2.08
CA VAL A 217 -16.58 -7.11 0.71
C VAL A 217 -15.12 -6.70 0.67
N PHE A 218 -14.44 -7.03 -0.42
CA PHE A 218 -13.03 -6.68 -0.57
C PHE A 218 -12.88 -5.18 -0.79
N TYR A 219 -12.00 -4.56 -0.02
CA TYR A 219 -11.73 -3.13 -0.06
C TYR A 219 -10.25 -2.86 0.17
N HIS A 220 -9.72 -1.88 -0.55
CA HIS A 220 -8.32 -1.46 -0.46
C HIS A 220 -7.97 -0.82 0.90
N ALA A 221 -8.93 -0.18 1.57
CA ALA A 221 -8.78 0.53 2.85
C ALA A 221 -7.83 1.75 2.88
N ASP A 222 -6.98 1.96 1.86
CA ASP A 222 -6.12 3.15 1.78
C ASP A 222 -6.07 3.80 0.38
N LEU A 223 -7.22 4.22 -0.16
CA LEU A 223 -7.32 4.88 -1.49
C LEU A 223 -7.04 6.39 -1.40
N GLY A 224 -5.92 6.73 -0.75
CA GLY A 224 -5.42 8.09 -0.65
C GLY A 224 -4.78 8.54 -1.96
N PRO A 225 -4.66 9.85 -2.22
CA PRO A 225 -4.14 10.34 -3.49
C PRO A 225 -2.65 9.97 -3.70
N GLY A 226 -1.92 9.61 -2.65
CA GLY A 226 -0.57 9.04 -2.75
C GLY A 226 -0.52 7.62 -3.33
N ASN A 227 -1.61 6.86 -3.23
CA ASN A 227 -1.69 5.46 -3.64
C ASN A 227 -2.40 5.24 -4.99
N ILE A 228 -2.81 6.34 -5.64
CA ILE A 228 -3.38 6.32 -6.99
C ILE A 228 -2.32 6.82 -7.96
N MET A 229 -1.96 6.00 -8.93
CA MET A 229 -1.05 6.36 -10.02
C MET A 229 -1.85 6.83 -11.23
N VAL A 230 -1.43 7.93 -11.84
CA VAL A 230 -2.04 8.53 -13.01
C VAL A 230 -0.97 8.91 -14.04
N GLU A 231 -1.40 9.11 -15.28
CA GLU A 231 -0.52 9.53 -16.37
C GLU A 231 0.19 10.87 -16.06
N GLU A 232 1.42 11.02 -16.58
CA GLU A 232 2.19 12.27 -16.45
C GLU A 232 1.41 13.46 -17.00
N THR A 233 0.84 13.27 -18.19
CA THR A 233 -0.17 14.13 -18.80
C THR A 233 -1.42 13.28 -19.00
N PRO A 234 -2.56 13.65 -18.42
CA PRO A 234 -3.80 12.89 -18.58
C PRO A 234 -4.25 12.80 -20.05
N GLU A 235 -4.44 11.58 -20.53
CA GLU A 235 -4.91 11.26 -21.89
C GLU A 235 -6.02 10.21 -21.86
N THR A 236 -5.78 9.08 -21.20
CA THR A 236 -6.73 7.97 -21.10
C THR A 236 -7.50 8.00 -19.79
N GLY A 237 -6.89 8.55 -18.73
CA GLY A 237 -7.47 8.56 -17.39
C GLY A 237 -7.48 7.20 -16.70
N VAL A 238 -6.69 6.23 -17.20
CA VAL A 238 -6.46 4.95 -16.52
C VAL A 238 -5.73 5.21 -15.20
N VAL A 239 -6.14 4.49 -14.16
CA VAL A 239 -5.50 4.54 -12.85
C VAL A 239 -4.68 3.29 -12.60
N GLY A 240 -3.60 3.45 -11.85
CA GLY A 240 -2.95 2.37 -11.14
C GLY A 240 -3.17 2.49 -9.64
N ILE A 241 -3.22 1.37 -8.94
CA ILE A 241 -3.44 1.33 -7.48
C ILE A 241 -2.26 0.62 -6.84
N ILE A 242 -1.60 1.30 -5.89
CA ILE A 242 -0.46 0.77 -5.13
C ILE A 242 -0.78 0.70 -3.64
N ASP A 243 0.12 0.08 -2.89
CA ASP A 243 0.07 -0.04 -1.42
C ASP A 243 -1.12 -0.83 -0.88
N TRP A 244 -1.11 -2.13 -1.18
CA TRP A 244 -2.22 -3.05 -0.88
C TRP A 244 -2.14 -3.67 0.53
N GLU A 245 -1.35 -3.09 1.43
CA GLU A 245 -0.97 -3.75 2.69
C GLU A 245 -2.10 -3.82 3.73
N VAL A 246 -3.03 -2.87 3.68
CA VAL A 246 -4.21 -2.82 4.56
C VAL A 246 -5.48 -3.34 3.89
N ALA A 247 -5.39 -3.82 2.65
CA ALA A 247 -6.53 -4.30 1.90
C ALA A 247 -7.02 -5.67 2.40
N GLY A 248 -8.32 -5.86 2.41
CA GLY A 248 -8.96 -7.05 2.96
C GLY A 248 -10.48 -7.02 2.81
N PHE A 249 -11.16 -7.94 3.48
CA PHE A 249 -12.61 -8.03 3.53
C PHE A 249 -13.15 -7.28 4.74
N PHE A 250 -14.02 -6.30 4.50
CA PHE A 250 -14.60 -5.42 5.50
C PHE A 250 -16.12 -5.30 5.31
N PRO A 251 -16.87 -4.84 6.33
CA PRO A 251 -18.26 -4.41 6.12
C PRO A 251 -18.34 -3.37 5.01
N LYS A 252 -19.35 -3.46 4.14
CA LYS A 252 -19.50 -2.53 3.01
C LYS A 252 -19.56 -1.06 3.46
N GLY A 253 -20.18 -0.80 4.61
CA GLY A 253 -20.21 0.52 5.23
C GLY A 253 -18.84 1.12 5.55
N TRP A 254 -17.80 0.29 5.69
CA TRP A 254 -16.44 0.76 5.96
C TRP A 254 -15.85 1.57 4.80
N ILE A 255 -16.23 1.26 3.56
CA ILE A 255 -15.66 1.87 2.34
C ILE A 255 -15.81 3.40 2.39
N ARG A 256 -17.04 3.92 2.46
CA ARG A 256 -17.29 5.36 2.47
C ARG A 256 -16.94 5.99 3.83
N THR A 257 -17.15 5.26 4.92
CA THR A 257 -16.77 5.71 6.27
C THR A 257 -15.29 6.07 6.33
N LYS A 258 -14.41 5.25 5.74
CA LYS A 258 -12.97 5.50 5.69
C LYS A 258 -12.61 6.84 5.05
N PHE A 259 -13.20 7.19 3.90
CA PHE A 259 -13.02 8.51 3.25
C PHE A 259 -13.48 9.69 4.12
N ARG A 260 -14.42 9.47 5.04
CA ARG A 260 -14.92 10.50 5.95
C ARG A 260 -14.01 10.76 7.14
N ILE A 261 -13.31 9.74 7.64
CA ILE A 261 -12.58 9.80 8.91
C ILE A 261 -11.06 9.82 8.77
N SER A 262 -10.51 9.30 7.67
CA SER A 262 -9.07 9.11 7.55
C SER A 262 -8.37 10.32 6.95
N SER A 263 -7.52 10.98 7.75
CA SER A 263 -6.63 12.05 7.28
C SER A 263 -5.51 11.55 6.38
N GLY A 264 -5.22 10.23 6.37
CA GLY A 264 -4.30 9.63 5.39
C GLY A 264 -4.78 9.75 3.94
N LEU A 265 -6.08 10.05 3.76
CA LEU A 265 -6.70 10.29 2.45
C LEU A 265 -6.75 11.79 2.10
N ASP A 266 -6.13 12.67 2.89
CA ASP A 266 -6.02 14.09 2.55
C ASP A 266 -4.98 14.30 1.42
N LEU A 267 -5.16 15.37 0.65
CA LEU A 267 -4.15 15.87 -0.27
C LEU A 267 -3.01 16.51 0.53
N PRO A 268 -1.75 16.06 0.33
CA PRO A 268 -0.61 16.69 0.97
C PRO A 268 -0.40 18.11 0.43
N ASP A 269 0.08 19.01 1.29
CA ASP A 269 0.49 20.38 0.95
C ASP A 269 -0.55 21.20 0.14
N SER A 270 -1.84 20.98 0.42
CA SER A 270 -2.96 21.66 -0.24
C SER A 270 -3.65 22.68 0.69
N ASP A 271 -4.15 23.78 0.13
CA ASP A 271 -5.02 24.74 0.85
C ASP A 271 -6.40 24.14 1.16
N ASN A 272 -6.79 23.08 0.45
CA ASN A 272 -7.96 22.28 0.75
C ASN A 272 -7.58 20.78 0.82
N PRO A 273 -6.94 20.33 1.92
CA PRO A 273 -6.48 18.95 2.07
C PRO A 273 -7.60 17.93 1.89
N THR A 274 -8.83 18.28 2.27
CA THR A 274 -9.96 17.36 2.25
C THR A 274 -10.67 17.24 0.89
N GLU A 275 -10.28 18.03 -0.14
CA GLU A 275 -10.97 18.10 -1.44
C GLU A 275 -11.19 16.71 -2.05
N TRP A 276 -10.12 15.91 -2.12
CA TRP A 276 -10.14 14.55 -2.66
C TRP A 276 -11.14 13.66 -1.92
N ARG A 277 -10.90 13.40 -0.64
CA ARG A 277 -11.71 12.46 0.13
C ARG A 277 -13.15 12.91 0.30
N SER A 278 -13.39 14.23 0.37
CA SER A 278 -14.74 14.80 0.44
C SER A 278 -15.51 14.60 -0.87
N GLY A 279 -14.85 14.77 -2.02
CA GLY A 279 -15.43 14.50 -3.33
C GLY A 279 -15.77 13.03 -3.52
N VAL A 280 -14.80 12.14 -3.26
CA VAL A 280 -15.00 10.68 -3.39
C VAL A 280 -16.10 10.18 -2.46
N GLN A 281 -16.13 10.56 -1.18
CA GLN A 281 -17.18 10.10 -0.27
C GLN A 281 -18.58 10.60 -0.66
N ASN A 282 -18.69 11.78 -1.27
CA ASN A 282 -19.98 12.30 -1.75
C ASN A 282 -20.48 11.44 -2.91
N LEU A 283 -19.62 11.11 -3.87
CA LEU A 283 -19.97 10.22 -4.99
C LEU A 283 -20.30 8.80 -4.54
N LEU A 284 -19.54 8.25 -3.58
CA LEU A 284 -19.89 6.98 -2.93
C LEU A 284 -21.28 7.04 -2.29
N GLY A 285 -21.63 8.14 -1.63
CA GLY A 285 -22.98 8.36 -1.09
C GLY A 285 -24.07 8.36 -2.15
N VAL A 286 -23.84 9.03 -3.29
CA VAL A 286 -24.76 8.99 -4.45
C VAL A 286 -24.96 7.57 -4.97
N HIS A 287 -23.94 6.71 -4.87
CA HIS A 287 -24.00 5.30 -5.26
C HIS A 287 -24.42 4.34 -4.13
N GLY A 288 -25.00 4.86 -3.04
CA GLY A 288 -25.61 4.04 -2.00
C GLY A 288 -24.62 3.35 -1.06
N PHE A 289 -23.38 3.84 -0.95
CA PHE A 289 -22.49 3.41 0.12
C PHE A 289 -22.86 4.12 1.42
N GLU A 290 -23.03 3.33 2.47
CA GLU A 290 -23.41 3.79 3.82
C GLU A 290 -22.25 4.56 4.48
N ASP A 291 -22.59 5.44 5.41
CA ASP A 291 -21.64 6.27 6.16
C ASP A 291 -21.91 6.11 7.65
N TYR A 292 -20.90 5.66 8.37
CA TYR A 292 -20.92 5.44 9.81
C TYR A 292 -19.92 6.35 10.53
N SER A 293 -19.54 7.48 9.92
CA SER A 293 -18.53 8.37 10.51
C SER A 293 -18.96 8.98 11.84
N THR A 294 -20.26 9.16 12.09
CA THR A 294 -20.78 9.67 13.37
C THR A 294 -20.67 8.62 14.47
N GLU A 295 -21.09 7.39 14.16
CA GLU A 295 -21.00 6.21 15.02
C GLU A 295 -19.53 5.89 15.32
N PHE A 296 -18.67 5.99 14.31
CA PHE A 296 -17.22 5.89 14.44
C PHE A 296 -16.67 6.88 15.46
N MET A 297 -16.94 8.17 15.31
CA MET A 297 -16.43 9.18 16.24
C MET A 297 -16.90 8.93 17.67
N THR A 298 -18.14 8.45 17.83
CA THR A 298 -18.72 8.11 19.13
C THR A 298 -18.03 6.90 19.74
N TRP A 299 -17.86 5.82 18.98
CA TRP A 299 -17.20 4.59 19.42
C TRP A 299 -15.71 4.79 19.70
N TRP A 300 -15.02 5.53 18.83
CA TRP A 300 -13.57 5.72 18.88
C TRP A 300 -13.14 6.56 20.08
N LEU A 301 -13.90 7.61 20.45
CA LEU A 301 -13.59 8.51 21.58
C LEU A 301 -14.01 7.98 22.95
N GLN A 302 -14.87 6.96 23.01
CA GLN A 302 -15.23 6.34 24.29
C GLN A 302 -13.97 5.72 24.91
N LYS A 303 -13.77 5.90 26.22
CA LYS A 303 -12.66 5.21 26.90
C LYS A 303 -12.89 3.69 26.86
N PRO A 304 -11.83 2.87 26.72
CA PRO A 304 -11.93 1.46 27.03
C PRO A 304 -12.39 1.29 28.49
N GLU A 305 -13.31 0.36 28.74
CA GLU A 305 -13.68 -0.05 30.11
C GLU A 305 -12.54 -0.83 30.78
#